data_AF-A0A0C3GW79-F1
#
_entry.id   AF-A0A0C3GW79-F1
#
_cell.length_a   1.000
_cell.length_b   1.000
_cell.length_c   1.000
_cell.angle_alpha   90.00
_cell.angle_beta   90.00
_cell.angle_gamma   90.00
#
_symmetry.space_group_name_H-M   'P 1'
#
loop_
_entity.id
_entity.type
_entity.pdbx_description
1 polymer ?
#
loop_
_entity_poly.entity_id
_entity_poly.type
_entity_poly.pdbx_seq_one_letter_code
_entity_poly.pdbx_strand_id
1 'polypeptide(L)'
;VWSSSAVQRSTLNGACTGQGGAPGVCVSTSSCSAGGGTYITGACPGTPDDVKCCTKTSCGSGGNCRWTSQCSGTTVSNLCPGPASFKCC
;
A
#
# COMPACT_ATOMS: atom_id res chain seq x y z
N VAL A 1 -0.91 -31.70 -12.80
CA VAL A 1 -1.73 -30.94 -11.84
C VAL A 1 -1.40 -29.47 -12.00
N TRP A 2 -2.26 -28.69 -12.68
CA TRP A 2 -2.07 -27.24 -12.75
C TRP A 2 -2.69 -26.70 -11.48
N SER A 3 -1.87 -26.59 -10.44
CA SER A 3 -2.26 -25.96 -9.20
C SER A 3 -2.50 -24.49 -9.50
N SER A 4 -3.76 -24.17 -9.78
CA SER A 4 -4.33 -22.84 -9.73
C SER A 4 -4.30 -22.37 -8.27
N SER A 5 -3.10 -22.18 -7.74
CA SER A 5 -2.87 -21.25 -6.66
C SER A 5 -3.33 -19.92 -7.22
N ALA A 6 -4.55 -19.52 -6.92
CA ALA A 6 -4.96 -18.14 -7.00
C ALA A 6 -4.09 -17.39 -5.99
N VAL A 7 -2.81 -17.18 -6.34
CA VAL A 7 -1.98 -16.19 -5.71
C VAL A 7 -2.78 -14.94 -5.94
N GLN A 8 -3.44 -14.43 -4.88
CA GLN A 8 -4.28 -13.26 -4.90
C GLN A 8 -3.52 -12.23 -5.72
N ARG A 9 -3.90 -12.03 -6.99
CA ARG A 9 -3.12 -11.20 -7.89
C ARG A 9 -3.24 -9.81 -7.30
N SER A 10 -2.15 -9.34 -6.70
CA SER A 10 -2.11 -7.98 -6.25
C SER A 10 -2.31 -7.12 -7.48
N THR A 11 -3.22 -6.16 -7.37
CA THR A 11 -3.46 -5.22 -8.45
C THR A 11 -2.59 -4.01 -8.18
N LEU A 12 -2.10 -3.36 -9.23
CA LEU A 12 -1.51 -2.02 -9.09
C LEU A 12 -2.54 -1.13 -8.40
N ASN A 13 -2.14 -0.41 -7.35
CA ASN A 13 -3.04 0.34 -6.47
C ASN A 13 -4.02 -0.53 -5.66
N GLY A 14 -3.73 -1.82 -5.47
CA GLY A 14 -4.50 -2.72 -4.62
C GLY A 14 -4.04 -2.67 -3.16
N ALA A 15 -4.91 -3.13 -2.26
CA ALA A 15 -4.55 -3.32 -0.85
C ALA A 15 -3.51 -4.42 -0.70
N CYS A 16 -2.55 -4.20 0.17
CA CYS A 16 -1.58 -5.20 0.59
C CYS A 16 -1.30 -5.06 2.08
N THR A 17 -0.67 -6.09 2.64
CA THR A 17 -0.27 -6.09 4.04
C THR A 17 1.26 -6.08 4.08
N GLY A 18 1.84 -5.02 4.62
CA GLY A 18 3.28 -4.92 4.77
C GLY A 18 3.82 -5.63 6.00
N GLN A 19 5.07 -5.32 6.34
CA GLN A 19 5.75 -5.97 7.46
C GLN A 19 5.03 -5.71 8.78
N GLY A 20 4.82 -6.76 9.57
CA GLY A 20 4.16 -6.66 10.87
C GLY A 20 2.64 -6.47 10.80
N GLY A 21 1.99 -6.72 9.66
CA GLY A 21 0.53 -6.62 9.54
C GLY A 21 0.03 -5.20 9.23
N ALA A 22 0.93 -4.28 8.89
CA ALA A 22 0.56 -2.90 8.58
C ALA A 22 -0.22 -2.82 7.24
N PRO A 23 -1.32 -2.06 7.18
CA PRO A 23 -2.04 -1.85 5.93
C PRO A 23 -1.16 -1.06 4.97
N GLY A 24 -1.11 -1.52 3.72
CA GLY A 24 -0.33 -0.92 2.66
C GLY A 24 -1.06 -0.94 1.33
N VAL A 25 -0.33 -0.50 0.31
CA VAL A 25 -0.81 -0.45 -1.07
C VAL A 25 0.28 -0.87 -2.04
N CYS A 26 -0.09 -1.65 -3.05
CA CYS A 26 0.82 -2.06 -4.11
C CYS A 26 1.05 -0.91 -5.09
N VAL A 27 2.18 -0.22 -4.98
CA VAL A 27 2.57 0.89 -5.86
C VAL A 27 4.03 0.77 -6.25
N SER A 28 4.43 1.51 -7.28
CA SER A 28 5.84 1.61 -7.66
C SER A 28 6.69 2.14 -6.50
N THR A 29 7.90 1.60 -6.34
CA THR A 29 8.87 2.03 -5.32
C THR A 29 9.11 3.54 -5.35
N SER A 30 9.17 4.14 -6.54
CA SER A 30 9.29 5.59 -6.73
C SER A 30 8.14 6.35 -6.07
N SER A 31 6.90 5.90 -6.28
CA SER A 31 5.72 6.49 -5.65
C SER A 31 5.78 6.32 -4.13
N CYS A 32 6.18 5.14 -3.66
CA CYS A 32 6.31 4.88 -2.23
C CYS A 32 7.35 5.80 -1.55
N SER A 33 8.53 5.92 -2.16
CA SER A 33 9.61 6.78 -1.69
C SER A 33 9.29 8.27 -1.81
N ALA A 34 8.62 8.70 -2.89
CA ALA A 34 8.11 10.06 -3.02
C ALA A 34 7.08 10.40 -1.94
N GLY A 35 6.28 9.40 -1.58
CA GLY A 35 5.39 9.47 -0.43
C GLY A 35 6.14 9.50 0.90
N GLY A 36 7.40 9.06 1.00
CA GLY A 36 8.15 8.91 2.26
C GLY A 36 7.76 7.64 3.05
N GLY A 37 7.22 6.63 2.37
CA GLY A 37 6.88 5.33 2.96
C GLY A 37 8.00 4.31 2.86
N THR A 38 7.80 3.16 3.49
CA THR A 38 8.65 1.97 3.34
C THR A 38 7.92 0.94 2.48
N TYR A 39 8.67 0.11 1.74
CA TYR A 39 8.06 -0.93 0.93
C TYR A 39 8.70 -2.28 1.20
N ILE A 40 7.92 -3.35 1.03
CA ILE A 40 8.42 -4.73 1.09
C ILE A 40 8.22 -5.46 -0.24
N THR A 41 9.20 -6.29 -0.56
CA THR A 41 9.20 -7.13 -1.77
C THR A 41 8.45 -8.44 -1.49
N GLY A 42 7.70 -8.95 -2.47
CA GLY A 42 6.98 -10.23 -2.36
C GLY A 42 5.58 -10.16 -1.76
N ALA A 43 5.14 -8.99 -1.26
CA ALA A 43 3.78 -8.78 -0.77
C ALA A 43 2.78 -8.34 -1.86
N CYS A 44 3.26 -8.08 -3.08
CA CYS A 44 2.44 -7.80 -4.25
C CYS A 44 2.68 -8.82 -5.39
N PRO A 45 2.33 -10.10 -5.19
CA PRO A 45 2.57 -11.12 -6.20
C PRO A 45 1.72 -10.89 -7.45
N GLY A 46 2.34 -11.07 -8.63
CA GLY A 46 1.70 -10.86 -9.93
C GLY A 46 1.70 -9.41 -10.42
N THR A 47 2.42 -8.51 -9.74
CA THR A 47 2.71 -7.14 -10.22
C THR A 47 4.14 -7.03 -10.75
N PRO A 48 4.47 -5.99 -11.56
CA PRO A 48 5.84 -5.73 -12.02
C PRO A 48 6.85 -5.63 -10.87
N ASP A 49 8.13 -5.94 -11.11
CA ASP A 49 9.21 -5.86 -10.12
C ASP A 49 9.33 -4.49 -9.43
N ASP A 50 8.93 -3.42 -10.13
CA ASP A 50 8.93 -2.05 -9.63
C ASP A 50 7.82 -1.81 -8.60
N VAL A 51 6.78 -2.66 -8.59
CA VAL A 51 5.60 -2.53 -7.73
C VAL A 51 5.81 -3.35 -6.47
N LYS A 52 5.83 -2.65 -5.34
CA LYS A 52 6.06 -3.23 -4.01
C LYS A 52 4.95 -2.81 -3.06
N CYS A 53 4.78 -3.59 -1.99
CA CYS A 53 3.79 -3.24 -0.99
C CYS A 53 4.32 -2.07 -0.16
N CYS A 54 3.81 -0.88 -0.46
CA CYS A 54 4.16 0.33 0.25
C CYS A 54 3.32 0.44 1.52
N THR A 55 3.99 0.48 2.65
CA THR A 55 3.41 0.81 3.95
C THR A 55 3.96 2.12 4.44
N LYS A 56 3.09 3.00 4.89
CA LYS A 56 3.52 4.27 5.42
C LYS A 56 2.76 4.57 6.70
N THR A 57 3.43 4.40 7.83
CA THR A 57 2.80 4.60 9.13
C THR A 57 2.83 6.05 9.60
N SER A 58 3.59 6.91 8.93
CA SER A 58 3.77 8.32 9.25
C SER A 58 3.31 9.21 8.09
N CYS A 59 2.25 9.98 8.25
CA CYS A 59 1.80 10.94 7.27
C CYS A 59 1.26 12.21 7.95
N GLY A 60 1.41 13.36 7.29
CA GLY A 60 0.99 14.65 7.84
C GLY A 60 1.63 14.94 9.21
N SER A 61 0.78 15.20 10.21
CA SER A 61 1.20 15.63 11.56
C SER A 61 1.27 14.50 12.59
N GLY A 62 1.52 13.26 12.16
CA GLY A 62 1.54 12.06 13.03
C GLY A 62 0.47 11.01 12.72
N GLY A 63 -0.14 11.11 11.55
CA GLY A 63 -1.13 10.17 11.04
C GLY A 63 -0.51 8.89 10.43
N ASN A 64 -1.35 7.93 10.07
CA ASN A 64 -1.01 6.65 9.45
C ASN A 64 -1.69 6.49 8.09
N CYS A 65 -0.97 6.11 7.03
CA CYS A 65 -1.64 5.82 5.75
C CYS A 65 -2.46 4.54 5.86
N ARG A 66 -3.78 4.67 5.67
CA ARG A 66 -4.72 3.56 5.75
C ARG A 66 -5.71 3.65 4.61
N TRP A 67 -6.36 2.53 4.32
CA TRP A 67 -7.52 2.54 3.44
C TRP A 67 -8.62 3.37 4.07
N THR A 68 -9.32 4.17 3.29
CA THR A 68 -10.45 5.00 3.75
C THR A 68 -11.50 4.19 4.51
N SER A 69 -11.68 2.91 4.15
CA SER A 69 -12.56 1.98 4.88
C SER A 69 -12.08 1.63 6.30
N GLN A 70 -10.78 1.74 6.58
CA GLN A 70 -10.17 1.52 7.90
C GLN A 70 -9.81 2.83 8.61
N CYS A 71 -10.15 3.95 7.98
CA CYS A 71 -9.95 5.25 8.56
C CYS A 71 -11.09 5.58 9.52
N SER A 72 -10.74 6.12 10.69
CA SER A 72 -11.72 6.67 11.62
C SER A 72 -11.39 8.14 11.84
N GLY A 73 -12.09 9.05 11.15
CA GLY A 73 -11.92 10.50 11.28
C GLY A 73 -11.53 11.20 9.98
N THR A 74 -10.58 12.13 10.07
CA THR A 74 -10.16 12.99 8.95
C THR A 74 -9.20 12.26 8.02
N THR A 75 -9.59 12.08 6.75
CA THR A 75 -8.69 11.56 5.71
C THR A 75 -8.05 12.70 4.94
N VAL A 76 -6.72 12.71 4.83
CA VAL A 76 -6.01 13.66 3.96
C VAL A 76 -5.52 12.97 2.70
N SER A 77 -5.91 13.51 1.56
CA SER A 77 -5.51 13.00 0.23
C SER A 77 -4.12 13.52 -0.15
N ASN A 78 -3.43 12.87 -1.10
CA ASN A 78 -2.08 13.25 -1.58
C ASN A 78 -0.91 13.12 -0.58
N LEU A 79 -1.15 12.66 0.65
CA LEU A 79 -0.07 12.38 1.61
C LEU A 79 0.38 10.91 1.61
N CYS A 80 -0.41 10.05 1.00
CA CYS A 80 -0.15 8.62 0.88
C CYS A 80 -0.08 8.24 -0.59
N PRO A 81 0.94 7.48 -1.00
CA PRO A 81 1.12 7.09 -2.40
C PRO A 81 0.10 6.03 -2.78
N GLY A 82 -0.50 6.12 -3.97
CA GLY A 82 -1.46 5.14 -4.49
C GLY A 82 -2.81 5.75 -4.88
N PRO A 83 -3.91 4.97 -4.85
CA PRO A 83 -5.21 5.41 -5.30
C PRO A 83 -5.86 6.36 -4.28
N ALA A 84 -6.91 7.06 -4.71
CA ALA A 84 -7.69 7.96 -3.85
C ALA A 84 -8.27 7.28 -2.60
N SER A 85 -8.35 5.94 -2.57
CA SER A 85 -8.81 5.17 -1.42
C SER A 85 -7.75 4.95 -0.34
N PHE A 86 -6.46 5.13 -0.65
CA PHE A 86 -5.38 5.03 0.33
C PHE A 86 -5.00 6.44 0.78
N LYS A 87 -5.53 6.85 1.94
CA LYS A 87 -5.43 8.22 2.44
C LYS A 87 -4.69 8.26 3.77
N CYS A 88 -4.22 9.46 4.10
CA CYS A 88 -3.61 9.70 5.39
C CYS A 88 -4.70 9.77 6.45
N CYS A 89 -4.77 8.65 7.19
CA CYS A 89 -5.22 8.50 8.57
C CYS A 89 -4.31 9.22 9.55
#